data_AF-A0AAN7TM03-F1
#
_entry.id   AF-A0AAN7TM03-F1
#
_cell.length_a   1.000
_cell.length_b   1.000
_cell.length_c   1.000
_cell.angle_alpha   90.00
_cell.angle_beta   90.00
_cell.angle_gamma   90.00
#
_symmetry.space_group_name_H-M   'P 1'
#
loop_
_entity.id
_entity.type
_entity.pdbx_description
1 polymer ?
#
loop_
_entity_poly.entity_id
_entity_poly.type
_entity_poly.pdbx_seq_one_letter_code
_entity_poly.pdbx_strand_id
1 'polypeptide(L)'
;MGNLPPYTYDERLQGGELRVLTVMAGVFGTPLVCSLDRARVLSAKPFDALSYVWGDRSNTVELQIDGKALVVTTSVCEALQHLRSPQELLHIWIDQVCINQDDIEERNAQVQQMHTIYQRAECTYIWFGPAQPRLESALQIVLQICGGA
;
A
#
# COMPACT_ATOMS: atom_id res chain seq x y z
N MET A 1 21.63 -7.78 14.62
CA MET A 1 20.22 -7.59 14.24
C MET A 1 19.73 -8.92 13.73
N GLY A 2 18.79 -9.55 14.41
CA GLY A 2 18.29 -10.88 14.01
C GLY A 2 17.47 -10.76 12.73
N ASN A 3 17.66 -11.68 11.79
CA ASN A 3 16.80 -11.79 10.61
C ASN A 3 15.36 -12.02 11.08
N LEU A 4 14.43 -11.17 10.66
CA LEU A 4 13.01 -11.40 10.93
C LEU A 4 12.57 -12.64 10.11
N PRO A 5 11.69 -13.49 10.66
CA PRO A 5 11.12 -14.58 9.86
C PRO A 5 10.30 -13.99 8.70
N PRO A 6 10.15 -14.72 7.58
CA PRO A 6 9.35 -14.25 6.44
C PRO A 6 7.88 -14.10 6.86
N TYR A 7 7.24 -13.04 6.37
CA TYR A 7 5.80 -12.87 6.48
C TYR A 7 5.09 -13.91 5.61
N THR A 8 3.96 -14.42 6.08
CA THR A 8 3.11 -15.35 5.34
C THR A 8 1.68 -14.92 5.58
N TYR A 9 0.90 -14.83 4.51
CA TYR A 9 -0.53 -14.59 4.61
C TYR A 9 -1.21 -15.83 5.19
N ASP A 10 -2.02 -15.65 6.23
CA ASP A 10 -2.69 -16.76 6.91
C ASP A 10 -3.77 -17.39 6.02
N GLU A 11 -4.91 -16.70 5.88
CA GLU A 11 -6.06 -17.14 5.07
C GLU A 11 -6.23 -16.27 3.82
N ARG A 12 -6.69 -16.91 2.75
CA ARG A 12 -7.16 -16.24 1.54
C ARG A 12 -8.33 -15.30 1.85
N LEU A 13 -8.28 -14.08 1.30
CA LEU A 13 -9.41 -13.16 1.34
C LEU A 13 -10.60 -13.70 0.54
N GLN A 14 -11.79 -13.66 1.16
CA GLN A 14 -13.06 -13.98 0.51
C GLN A 14 -13.64 -12.75 -0.21
N GLY A 15 -14.74 -12.96 -0.95
CA GLY A 15 -15.47 -11.87 -1.59
C GLY A 15 -15.96 -10.83 -0.58
N GLY A 16 -15.67 -9.55 -0.86
CA GLY A 16 -16.05 -8.41 -0.02
C GLY A 16 -15.08 -8.15 1.15
N GLU A 17 -13.91 -8.79 1.17
CA GLU A 17 -12.88 -8.58 2.17
C GLU A 17 -11.63 -7.90 1.61
N LEU A 18 -10.89 -7.24 2.49
CA LEU A 18 -9.60 -6.64 2.21
C LEU A 18 -8.70 -6.78 3.44
N ARG A 19 -7.38 -6.59 3.24
CA ARG A 19 -6.46 -6.27 4.32
C ARG A 19 -6.16 -4.77 4.29
N VAL A 20 -5.96 -4.15 5.44
CA VAL A 20 -5.52 -2.75 5.57
C VAL A 20 -4.20 -2.74 6.31
N LEU A 21 -3.19 -2.10 5.73
CA LEU A 21 -1.88 -1.92 6.35
C LEU A 21 -1.98 -0.75 7.33
N THR A 22 -1.60 -0.97 8.58
CA THR A 22 -1.39 0.11 9.55
C THR A 22 0.10 0.34 9.69
N VAL A 23 0.56 1.53 9.30
CA VAL A 23 1.95 1.97 9.48
C VAL A 23 2.04 2.76 10.79
N MET A 24 2.95 2.34 11.66
CA MET A 24 3.19 3.02 12.93
C MET A 24 3.84 4.39 12.69
N ALA A 25 3.49 5.36 13.55
CA ALA A 25 4.08 6.68 13.54
C ALA A 25 5.61 6.61 13.70
N GLY A 26 6.34 7.49 13.02
CA GLY A 26 7.79 7.48 13.07
C GLY A 26 8.45 8.58 12.24
N VAL A 27 9.72 8.82 12.53
CA VAL A 27 10.52 9.84 11.84
C VAL A 27 10.98 9.29 10.49
N PHE A 28 10.92 10.11 9.45
CA PHE A 28 11.45 9.78 8.13
C PHE A 28 12.86 9.15 8.19
N GLY A 29 13.07 8.08 7.43
CA GLY A 29 14.34 7.35 7.39
C GLY A 29 14.54 6.32 8.51
N THR A 30 13.67 6.28 9.52
CA THR A 30 13.64 5.17 10.50
C THR A 30 12.90 3.96 9.93
N PRO A 31 13.15 2.73 10.41
CA PRO A 31 12.44 1.54 9.94
C PRO A 31 10.91 1.71 9.99
N LEU A 32 10.22 1.20 8.96
CA LEU A 32 8.75 1.12 8.96
C LEU A 32 8.36 -0.11 9.76
N VAL A 33 7.53 0.10 10.79
CA VAL A 33 6.91 -0.98 11.56
C VAL A 33 5.43 -0.93 11.25
N CYS A 34 4.88 -2.07 10.84
CA CYS A 34 3.49 -2.16 10.41
C CYS A 34 2.76 -3.33 11.05
N SER A 35 1.42 -3.28 11.02
CA SER A 35 0.53 -4.41 11.20
C SER A 35 -0.40 -4.55 10.00
N LEU A 36 -0.92 -5.74 9.74
CA LEU A 36 -1.84 -5.99 8.63
C LEU A 36 -3.14 -6.62 9.11
N ASP A 37 -4.25 -5.88 9.01
CA ASP A 37 -5.53 -6.26 9.58
C ASP A 37 -6.56 -6.61 8.50
N ARG A 38 -7.28 -7.72 8.66
CA ARG A 38 -8.39 -8.11 7.76
C ARG A 38 -9.67 -7.38 8.13
N ALA A 39 -10.42 -6.93 7.12
CA ALA A 39 -11.73 -6.30 7.27
C ALA A 39 -12.66 -6.67 6.13
N ARG A 40 -13.93 -6.25 6.22
CA ARG A 40 -14.85 -6.24 5.07
C ARG A 40 -14.84 -4.88 4.42
N VAL A 41 -14.81 -4.82 3.08
CA VAL A 41 -14.68 -3.57 2.31
C VAL A 41 -15.77 -2.55 2.70
N LEU A 42 -17.01 -3.02 2.88
CA LEU A 42 -18.15 -2.15 3.19
C LEU A 42 -18.21 -1.69 4.66
N SER A 43 -17.49 -2.35 5.57
CA SER A 43 -17.52 -2.03 7.01
C SER A 43 -16.13 -1.79 7.61
N ALA A 44 -15.12 -1.63 6.76
CA ALA A 44 -13.78 -1.29 7.18
C ALA A 44 -13.78 0.08 7.88
N LYS A 45 -12.92 0.21 8.90
CA LYS A 45 -12.54 1.50 9.45
C LYS A 45 -11.97 2.40 8.34
N PRO A 46 -12.00 3.73 8.49
CA PRO A 46 -11.31 4.66 7.62
C PRO A 46 -9.90 4.19 7.21
N PHE A 47 -9.62 4.28 5.91
CA PHE A 47 -8.33 3.95 5.33
C PHE A 47 -8.13 4.75 4.05
N ASP A 48 -6.88 5.00 3.71
CA ASP A 48 -6.46 5.57 2.43
C ASP A 48 -6.06 4.49 1.44
N ALA A 49 -5.91 4.84 0.17
CA ALA A 49 -5.36 3.94 -0.85
C ALA A 49 -4.08 4.51 -1.48
N LEU A 50 -3.16 3.63 -1.86
CA LEU A 50 -1.98 4.00 -2.64
C LEU A 50 -2.11 3.50 -4.08
N SER A 51 -2.13 4.44 -5.02
CA SER A 51 -1.86 4.18 -6.44
C SER A 51 -0.41 4.54 -6.72
N TYR A 52 0.38 3.62 -7.25
CA TYR A 52 1.81 3.83 -7.43
C TYR A 52 2.37 3.11 -8.64
N VAL A 53 3.50 3.60 -9.13
CA VAL A 53 4.29 2.89 -10.14
C VAL A 53 5.10 1.80 -9.43
N TRP A 54 4.90 0.55 -9.82
CA TRP A 54 5.57 -0.60 -9.19
C TRP A 54 7.11 -0.52 -9.28
N GLY A 55 7.65 0.21 -10.26
CA GLY A 55 9.08 0.36 -10.48
C GLY A 55 9.72 -0.93 -11.01
N ASP A 56 11.02 -1.08 -10.75
CA ASP A 56 11.74 -2.32 -11.03
C ASP A 56 11.37 -3.37 -9.98
N ARG A 57 10.70 -4.45 -10.42
CA ARG A 57 10.27 -5.56 -9.56
C ARG A 57 11.43 -6.35 -8.95
N SER A 58 12.64 -6.23 -9.49
CA SER A 58 13.84 -6.84 -8.92
C SER A 58 14.43 -6.02 -7.78
N ASN A 59 14.09 -4.72 -7.71
CA ASN A 59 14.55 -3.83 -6.64
C ASN A 59 13.58 -3.89 -5.45
N THR A 60 13.95 -4.70 -4.46
CA THR A 60 13.07 -5.03 -3.33
C THR A 60 13.73 -4.75 -1.99
N VAL A 61 12.90 -4.54 -0.98
CA VAL A 61 13.28 -4.31 0.41
C VAL A 61 12.32 -5.04 1.34
N GLU A 62 12.74 -5.28 2.58
CA GLU A 62 11.92 -5.89 3.61
C GLU A 62 11.09 -4.83 4.35
N LEU A 63 9.77 -5.00 4.34
CA LEU A 63 8.81 -4.26 5.16
C LEU A 63 8.47 -5.10 6.39
N GLN A 64 8.62 -4.54 7.59
CA GLN A 64 8.28 -5.24 8.82
C GLN A 64 6.76 -5.20 9.06
N ILE A 65 6.12 -6.37 9.07
CA ILE A 65 4.70 -6.56 9.37
C ILE A 65 4.58 -7.57 10.51
N ASP A 66 4.00 -7.17 11.64
CA ASP A 66 3.76 -8.03 12.80
C ASP A 66 5.02 -8.80 13.28
N GLY A 67 6.18 -8.13 13.19
CA GLY A 67 7.48 -8.71 13.55
C GLY A 67 8.03 -9.72 12.55
N LYS A 68 7.49 -9.78 11.33
CA LYS A 68 7.96 -10.60 10.20
C LYS A 68 8.33 -9.70 9.01
N ALA A 69 9.13 -10.21 8.08
CA ALA A 69 9.57 -9.49 6.89
C ALA A 69 8.72 -9.84 5.66
N LEU A 70 8.03 -8.86 5.07
CA LEU A 70 7.41 -8.97 3.75
C LEU A 70 8.30 -8.29 2.71
N VAL A 71 8.59 -8.99 1.61
CA VAL A 71 9.36 -8.42 0.50
C VAL A 71 8.45 -7.55 -0.36
N VAL A 72 8.78 -6.27 -0.50
CA VAL A 72 8.04 -5.28 -1.30
C VAL A 72 8.99 -4.53 -2.23
N THR A 73 8.48 -3.82 -3.24
CA THR A 73 9.35 -2.97 -4.06
C THR A 73 9.85 -1.77 -3.26
N THR A 74 10.99 -1.21 -3.66
CA THR A 74 11.47 0.06 -3.09
C THR A 74 10.46 1.18 -3.24
N SER A 75 9.69 1.19 -4.34
CA SER A 75 8.64 2.19 -4.60
C SER A 75 7.59 2.23 -3.48
N VAL A 76 7.12 1.07 -3.01
CA VAL A 76 6.18 0.99 -1.88
C VAL A 76 6.81 1.52 -0.60
N CYS A 77 8.03 1.08 -0.28
CA CYS A 77 8.71 1.51 0.94
C CYS A 77 8.98 3.03 0.94
N GLU A 78 9.40 3.58 -0.19
CA GLU A 78 9.61 5.02 -0.36
C GLU A 78 8.30 5.82 -0.22
N ALA A 79 7.22 5.36 -0.86
CA ALA A 79 5.91 5.99 -0.72
C ALA A 79 5.47 6.01 0.75
N LEU A 80 5.58 4.88 1.45
CA LEU A 80 5.24 4.76 2.86
C LEU A 80 6.10 5.66 3.76
N GLN A 81 7.40 5.80 3.48
CA GLN A 81 8.26 6.72 4.22
C GLN A 81 7.81 8.19 4.10
N HIS A 82 7.33 8.60 2.92
CA HIS A 82 6.86 9.97 2.68
C HIS A 82 5.45 10.22 3.22
N LEU A 83 4.59 9.20 3.22
CA LEU A 83 3.23 9.30 3.75
C LEU A 83 3.16 9.14 5.27
N ARG A 84 4.15 8.49 5.89
CA ARG A 84 4.18 8.26 7.34
C ARG A 84 4.27 9.57 8.12
N SER A 85 3.34 9.74 9.07
CA SER A 85 3.36 10.82 10.04
C SER A 85 4.29 10.50 11.22
N PRO A 86 4.95 11.50 11.83
CA PRO A 86 5.71 11.31 13.07
C PRO A 86 4.82 11.11 14.31
N GLN A 87 3.53 11.42 14.24
CA GLN A 87 2.61 11.37 15.40
C GLN A 87 1.41 10.46 15.20
N GLU A 88 1.02 10.20 13.95
CA GLU A 88 -0.23 9.51 13.63
C GLU A 88 0.02 8.18 12.90
N LEU A 89 -0.89 7.23 13.12
CA LEU A 89 -0.91 5.99 12.37
C LEU A 89 -1.45 6.25 10.97
N LEU A 90 -0.86 5.61 9.97
CA LEU A 90 -1.38 5.62 8.60
C LEU A 90 -2.09 4.29 8.33
N HIS A 91 -3.39 4.34 8.06
CA HIS A 91 -4.17 3.19 7.62
C HIS A 91 -4.30 3.25 6.10
N ILE A 92 -3.68 2.31 5.39
CA ILE A 92 -3.58 2.40 3.93
C ILE A 92 -3.73 1.03 3.26
N TRP A 93 -4.40 1.00 2.12
CA TRP A 93 -4.47 -0.15 1.24
C TRP A 93 -3.46 0.00 0.09
N ILE A 94 -2.64 -1.03 -0.11
CA ILE A 94 -1.61 -1.09 -1.15
C ILE A 94 -1.68 -2.47 -1.79
N ASP A 95 -1.88 -2.56 -3.10
CA ASP A 95 -2.12 -3.84 -3.80
C ASP A 95 -1.03 -4.90 -3.52
N GLN A 96 0.25 -4.54 -3.52
CA GLN A 96 1.37 -5.44 -3.30
C GLN A 96 1.43 -5.98 -1.86
N VAL A 97 0.86 -5.27 -0.89
CA VAL A 97 0.94 -5.60 0.55
C VAL A 97 -0.36 -6.21 1.07
N CYS A 98 -1.50 -5.70 0.62
CA CYS A 98 -2.80 -6.10 1.12
C CYS A 98 -3.36 -7.35 0.41
N ILE A 99 -2.82 -7.66 -0.77
CA ILE A 99 -3.17 -8.84 -1.57
C ILE A 99 -2.00 -9.82 -1.53
N ASN A 100 -2.29 -11.09 -1.26
CA ASN A 100 -1.34 -12.16 -1.46
C ASN A 100 -1.06 -12.36 -2.96
N GLN A 101 0.06 -11.81 -3.43
CA GLN A 101 0.43 -11.83 -4.85
C GLN A 101 0.75 -13.22 -5.40
N ASP A 102 1.08 -14.17 -4.52
CA ASP A 102 1.36 -15.57 -4.86
C ASP A 102 0.09 -16.42 -4.99
N ASP A 103 -1.05 -15.93 -4.48
CA ASP A 103 -2.36 -16.57 -4.64
C ASP A 103 -3.12 -15.95 -5.82
N ILE A 104 -3.12 -16.65 -6.95
CA ILE A 104 -3.76 -16.19 -8.20
C ILE A 104 -5.27 -15.97 -8.01
N GLU A 105 -5.93 -16.82 -7.23
CA GLU A 105 -7.38 -16.71 -7.01
C GLU A 105 -7.69 -15.48 -6.14
N GLU A 106 -6.90 -15.25 -5.08
CA GLU A 106 -7.00 -14.04 -4.27
C GLU A 106 -6.77 -12.80 -5.12
N ARG A 107 -5.67 -12.77 -5.90
CA ARG A 107 -5.32 -11.63 -6.73
C ARG A 107 -6.42 -11.29 -7.73
N ASN A 108 -6.97 -12.28 -8.41
CA ASN A 108 -8.04 -12.06 -9.38
C ASN A 108 -9.32 -11.54 -8.69
N ALA A 109 -9.69 -12.10 -7.53
CA ALA A 109 -10.85 -11.65 -6.76
C ALA A 109 -10.66 -10.23 -6.21
N GLN A 110 -9.44 -9.85 -5.80
CA GLN A 110 -9.14 -8.51 -5.32
C GLN A 110 -9.11 -7.49 -6.47
N VAL A 111 -8.57 -7.83 -7.64
CA VAL A 111 -8.61 -6.97 -8.83
C VAL A 111 -10.05 -6.62 -9.23
N GLN A 112 -10.98 -7.58 -9.17
CA GLN A 112 -12.40 -7.32 -9.42
C GLN A 112 -13.04 -6.37 -8.39
N GLN A 113 -12.49 -6.30 -7.18
CA GLN A 113 -12.99 -5.46 -6.09
C GLN A 113 -12.29 -4.09 -5.99
N MET A 114 -11.20 -3.87 -6.73
CA MET A 114 -10.39 -2.63 -6.65
C MET A 114 -11.25 -1.38 -6.80
N HIS A 115 -12.20 -1.36 -7.73
CA HIS A 115 -13.11 -0.22 -7.89
C HIS A 115 -13.80 0.15 -6.57
N THR A 116 -14.36 -0.84 -5.86
CA THR A 116 -15.03 -0.61 -4.58
C THR A 116 -14.06 -0.22 -3.48
N ILE A 117 -12.85 -0.78 -3.46
CA ILE A 117 -11.81 -0.44 -2.47
C ILE A 117 -11.39 1.03 -2.63
N TYR A 118 -11.05 1.46 -3.85
CA TYR A 118 -10.69 2.86 -4.13
C TYR A 118 -11.85 3.83 -3.87
N GLN A 119 -13.09 3.44 -4.21
CA GLN A 119 -14.27 4.25 -3.92
C GLN A 119 -14.53 4.42 -2.41
N ARG A 120 -14.08 3.46 -1.60
CA ARG A 120 -14.27 3.44 -0.13
C ARG A 120 -13.14 4.12 0.63
N ALA A 121 -11.98 4.32 0.00
CA ALA A 121 -10.85 5.01 0.63
C ALA A 121 -11.21 6.49 0.89
N GLU A 122 -10.73 7.04 2.00
CA GLU A 122 -10.94 8.47 2.33
C GLU A 122 -10.13 9.36 1.38
N CYS A 123 -8.86 8.99 1.15
CA CYS A 123 -8.01 9.59 0.16
C CYS A 123 -7.33 8.52 -0.70
N THR A 124 -6.98 8.88 -1.94
CA THR A 124 -6.09 8.07 -2.79
C THR A 124 -4.83 8.86 -3.08
N TYR A 125 -3.71 8.40 -2.53
CA TYR A 125 -2.38 8.94 -2.81
C TYR A 125 -1.87 8.39 -4.13
N ILE A 126 -1.26 9.25 -4.94
CA ILE A 126 -0.62 8.86 -6.19
C ILE A 126 0.89 9.04 -6.04
N TRP A 127 1.64 7.95 -6.17
CA TRP A 127 3.10 7.93 -6.04
C TRP A 127 3.78 7.58 -7.36
N PHE A 128 4.54 8.52 -7.89
CA PHE A 128 5.27 8.35 -9.14
C PHE A 128 6.77 8.06 -8.94
N GLY A 129 7.21 7.89 -7.70
CA GLY A 129 8.62 7.82 -7.33
C GLY A 129 9.18 9.16 -6.83
N PRO A 130 10.44 9.15 -6.36
CA PRO A 130 11.11 10.35 -5.89
C PRO A 130 11.17 11.41 -6.99
N ALA A 131 11.11 12.68 -6.61
CA ALA A 131 11.06 13.81 -7.52
C ALA A 131 12.18 13.74 -8.57
N GLN A 132 11.79 13.55 -9.83
CA GLN A 132 12.68 13.68 -10.98
C GLN A 132 12.21 14.89 -11.83
N PRO A 133 13.12 15.62 -12.50
CA PRO A 133 12.78 16.82 -13.27
C PRO A 133 11.68 16.63 -14.34
N ARG A 134 11.39 15.40 -14.75
CA ARG A 134 10.41 15.06 -15.80
C ARG A 134 9.02 14.72 -15.27
N LEU A 135 8.85 14.62 -13.95
CA LEU A 135 7.61 14.17 -13.32
C LEU A 135 6.50 15.25 -13.32
N GLU A 136 6.91 16.52 -13.35
CA GLU A 136 6.04 17.71 -13.44
C GLU A 136 5.03 17.62 -14.60
N SER A 137 5.44 17.07 -15.75
CA SER A 137 4.60 16.99 -16.94
C SER A 137 3.51 15.90 -16.86
N ALA A 138 3.72 14.83 -16.08
CA ALA A 138 2.75 13.75 -15.92
C ALA A 138 1.64 14.13 -14.92
N LEU A 139 2.01 14.87 -13.85
CA LEU A 139 1.06 15.42 -12.87
C LEU A 139 0.05 16.39 -13.50
N GLN A 140 0.46 17.19 -14.49
CA GLN A 140 -0.46 18.07 -15.22
C GLN A 140 -1.58 17.31 -15.96
N ILE A 141 -1.29 16.13 -16.51
CA ILE A 141 -2.30 15.32 -17.23
C ILE A 141 -3.30 14.72 -16.25
N VAL A 142 -2.84 14.23 -15.08
CA VAL A 142 -3.71 13.65 -14.05
C VAL A 142 -4.67 14.71 -13.49
N LEU A 143 -4.18 15.93 -13.25
CA LEU A 143 -5.02 17.05 -12.77
C LEU A 143 -6.06 17.51 -13.80
N GLN A 144 -5.77 17.44 -15.11
CA GLN A 144 -6.74 17.76 -16.16
C GLN A 144 -7.88 16.74 -16.28
N ILE A 145 -7.64 15.48 -15.90
CA ILE A 145 -8.67 14.43 -15.91
C ILE A 145 -9.54 14.50 -14.65
N CYS A 146 -8.95 14.84 -13.50
CA CYS A 146 -9.69 15.00 -12.23
C CYS A 146 -10.44 16.34 -12.11
N GLY A 147 -10.07 17.36 -12.89
CA GLY A 147 -10.73 18.68 -12.91
C GLY A 147 -11.90 18.83 -13.88
N GLY A 148 -12.32 17.75 -14.55
CA GLY A 148 -13.46 17.73 -15.45
C GLY A 148 -14.74 17.28 -14.76
N ALA A 149 -15.36 18.16 -13.97
CA ALA A 149 -16.75 18.05 -13.53
C ALA A 149 -17.49 19.36 -13.83
#